data_AF-A0A7C2ITW2-F1
#
_entry.id   AF-A0A7C2ITW2-F1
#
_cell.length_a   1.000
_cell.length_b   1.000
_cell.length_c   1.000
_cell.angle_alpha   90.00
_cell.angle_beta   90.00
_cell.angle_gamma   90.00
#
_symmetry.space_group_name_H-M   'P 1'
#
loop_
_entity.id
_entity.type
_entity.pdbx_description
1 polymer ?
#
loop_
_entity_poly.entity_id
_entity_poly.type
_entity_poly.pdbx_seq_one_letter_code
_entity_poly.pdbx_strand_id
1 'polypeptide(L)' 'MEKIEKEHMSKHVDIESKRFFFDVKENHKGKYLRITELSGGRSCIVIPLGGVKLFRERLGEIIEEAQKLIEEEEI' A
#
# COMPACT_ATOMS: atom_id res chain seq x y z
N MET A 1 27.48 4.92 10.19
CA MET A 1 26.19 5.30 10.81
C MET A 1 25.09 4.63 10.01
N GLU A 2 24.41 3.65 10.60
CA GLU A 2 23.16 3.13 10.02
C GLU A 2 22.20 4.30 9.84
N LYS A 3 21.70 4.49 8.62
CA LYS A 3 20.69 5.50 8.37
C LYS A 3 19.39 4.99 8.96
N ILE A 4 19.08 5.44 10.18
CA ILE A 4 17.86 5.09 10.89
C ILE A 4 16.68 5.55 10.03
N GLU A 5 15.92 4.58 9.52
CA GLU A 5 14.64 4.81 8.87
C GLU A 5 13.65 5.26 9.94
N LYS A 6 13.10 6.47 9.81
CA LYS A 6 12.06 6.97 10.73
C LYS A 6 10.70 6.49 10.25
N GLU A 7 9.92 5.90 11.14
CA GLU A 7 8.54 5.50 10.88
C GLU A 7 7.58 6.58 11.40
N HIS A 8 6.60 6.97 10.58
CA HIS A 8 5.58 7.96 10.93
C HIS A 8 4.22 7.31 11.20
N MET A 9 3.88 6.25 10.47
CA MET A 9 2.61 5.53 10.58
C MET A 9 2.77 4.12 10.03
N SER A 10 2.09 3.14 10.63
CA SER A 10 1.94 1.80 10.08
C SER A 10 0.52 1.27 10.36
N LYS A 11 -0.06 0.61 9.35
CA LYS A 11 -1.34 -0.12 9.44
C LYS A 11 -1.22 -1.42 8.64
N HIS A 12 -2.04 -2.41 8.95
CA HIS A 12 -2.16 -3.61 8.14
C HIS A 12 -3.61 -4.07 8.03
N VAL A 13 -3.86 -4.92 7.03
CA VAL A 13 -5.10 -5.66 6.85
C VAL A 13 -4.77 -7.10 6.47
N ASP A 14 -5.55 -8.03 7.01
CA ASP A 14 -5.50 -9.45 6.65
C ASP A 14 -6.66 -9.76 5.72
N ILE A 15 -6.37 -10.32 4.55
CA ILE A 15 -7.33 -10.71 3.51
C ILE A 15 -7.00 -12.13 3.09
N GLU A 16 -7.88 -13.07 3.39
CA GLU A 16 -7.65 -14.51 3.18
C GLU A 16 -6.31 -14.98 3.77
N SER A 17 -5.40 -15.49 2.92
CA SER A 17 -4.07 -15.96 3.28
C SER A 17 -2.99 -14.87 3.17
N LYS A 18 -3.37 -13.63 2.85
CA LYS A 18 -2.47 -12.50 2.59
C LYS A 18 -2.57 -11.47 3.70
N ARG A 19 -1.42 -10.90 4.08
CA ARG A 19 -1.34 -9.73 4.97
C ARG A 19 -0.68 -8.57 4.25
N PHE A 20 -1.36 -7.43 4.20
CA PHE A 20 -0.85 -6.20 3.58
C PHE A 20 -0.49 -5.18 4.66
N PHE A 21 0.73 -4.63 4.61
CA PHE A 21 1.19 -3.54 5.46
C PHE A 21 1.31 -2.25 4.67
N PHE A 22 0.94 -1.13 5.29
CA PHE A 22 1.00 0.22 4.76
C PHE A 22 1.82 1.09 5.71
N ASP A 23 3.08 1.34 5.37
CA ASP A 23 4.02 2.07 6.21
C ASP A 23 4.33 3.44 5.60
N VAL A 24 4.16 4.54 6.35
CA VAL A 24 4.72 5.85 5.98
C VAL A 24 6.05 6.03 6.70
N LYS A 25 7.13 6.13 5.92
CA LYS A 25 8.51 6.14 6.42
C LYS A 25 9.33 7.27 5.82
N GLU A 26 10.49 7.51 6.41
CA GLU A 26 11.44 8.53 5.99
C GLU A 26 12.87 8.01 6.08
N ASN A 27 13.62 8.23 5.01
CA ASN A 27 15.06 8.00 4.98
C ASN A 27 15.76 9.25 4.40
N HIS A 28 17.08 9.17 4.21
CA HIS A 28 17.88 10.28 3.66
C HIS A 28 17.46 10.78 2.26
N LYS A 29 16.67 10.01 1.50
CA LYS A 29 16.13 10.40 0.19
C LYS A 29 14.75 11.05 0.29
N GLY A 30 14.17 11.13 1.49
CA GLY A 30 12.87 11.73 1.77
C GLY A 30 11.85 10.73 2.30
N LYS A 31 10.58 11.14 2.28
CA LYS A 31 9.44 10.40 2.81
C LYS A 31 8.75 9.58 1.72
N TYR A 32 8.27 8.40 2.08
CA TYR A 32 7.58 7.48 1.18
C TYR A 32 6.52 6.66 1.91
N LEU A 33 5.57 6.15 1.14
CA LEU A 33 4.68 5.07 1.52
C LEU A 33 5.27 3.76 1.01
N ARG A 34 5.38 2.74 1.86
CA ARG A 34 5.73 1.37 1.49
C ARG A 34 4.52 0.48 1.70
N ILE A 35 4.11 -0.22 0.65
CA ILE A 35 3.06 -1.24 0.72
C ILE A 35 3.73 -2.60 0.61
N THR A 36 3.56 -3.45 1.61
CA THR A 36 4.17 -4.81 1.66
C THR A 36 3.08 -5.86 1.69
N GLU A 37 3.16 -6.85 0.82
CA GLU A 37 2.34 -8.06 0.86
C GLU A 37 3.16 -9.22 1.46
N LEU A 38 2.58 -9.94 2.41
CA LEU A 38 3.07 -11.21 2.92
C LEU A 38 2.10 -12.34 2.51
N SER A 39 2.56 -13.26 1.68
CA SER A 39 1.82 -14.48 1.31
C SER A 39 2.76 -15.60 0.84
N GLY A 40 3.16 -16.51 1.73
CA GLY A 40 4.19 -17.53 1.44
C GLY A 40 5.59 -16.97 1.10
N GLY A 41 5.71 -15.64 1.00
CA GLY A 41 6.86 -14.84 0.63
C GLY A 41 6.55 -13.36 0.89
N ARG A 42 7.50 -12.48 0.59
CA ARG A 42 7.38 -11.03 0.84
C ARG A 42 7.64 -10.24 -0.43
N SER A 43 6.66 -9.44 -0.84
CA SER A 43 6.78 -8.47 -1.94
C SER A 43 6.45 -7.07 -1.41
N CYS A 44 7.03 -6.02 -2.00
CA CYS A 44 6.67 -4.66 -1.63
C CYS A 44 6.90 -3.65 -2.76
N ILE A 45 6.13 -2.57 -2.73
CA ILE A 45 6.31 -1.40 -3.58
C ILE A 45 6.55 -0.15 -2.71
N VAL A 46 7.23 0.84 -3.27
CA VAL A 46 7.54 2.12 -2.60
C VAL A 46 7.03 3.27 -3.47
N ILE A 47 6.21 4.13 -2.86
CA ILE A 47 5.63 5.32 -3.48
C ILE A 47 6.20 6.56 -2.79
N PRO A 48 6.94 7.43 -3.48
CA PRO A 48 7.35 8.72 -2.92
C PRO A 48 6.13 9.54 -2.48
N LEU A 49 6.17 10.19 -1.31
CA LEU A 49 4.98 10.89 -0.80
C LEU A 49 4.47 12.01 -1.72
N GLY A 50 5.34 12.60 -2.53
CA GLY A 50 4.94 13.60 -3.54
C GLY A 50 3.96 13.04 -4.59
N GLY A 51 3.96 11.72 -4.84
CA GLY A 51 3.06 11.06 -5.79
C GLY A 51 1.84 10.40 -5.15
N VAL A 52 1.67 10.46 -3.83
CA VAL A 52 0.65 9.66 -3.12
C VAL A 52 -0.78 10.08 -3.50
N LYS A 53 -1.00 11.37 -3.80
CA LYS A 53 -2.32 11.88 -4.24
C LYS A 53 -2.72 11.27 -5.57
N LEU A 54 -1.83 11.33 -6.57
CA LEU A 54 -2.07 10.74 -7.89
C LEU A 54 -2.25 9.22 -7.81
N PHE A 55 -1.46 8.55 -6.97
CA PHE A 55 -1.60 7.11 -6.72
C PHE A 55 -2.99 6.78 -6.15
N ARG A 56 -3.46 7.55 -5.17
CA ARG A 56 -4.81 7.38 -4.58
C ARG A 56 -5.91 7.58 -5.62
N GLU A 57 -5.82 8.61 -6.46
CA GLU A 57 -6.81 8.89 -7.50
C GLU A 57 -6.95 7.71 -8.47
N ARG A 58 -5.82 7.23 -9.02
CA ARG A 58 -5.84 6.09 -9.96
C ARG A 58 -6.22 4.77 -9.31
N LEU A 59 -5.79 4.53 -8.06
CA LEU A 59 -6.19 3.34 -7.33
C LEU A 59 -7.71 3.36 -7.04
N GLY A 60 -8.27 4.52 -6.70
CA GLY A 60 -9.71 4.69 -6.47
C GLY A 60 -10.53 4.37 -7.72
N GLU A 61 -10.16 4.93 -8.88
CA GLU A 61 -10.82 4.65 -10.17
C GLU A 61 -10.87 3.13 -10.46
N ILE A 62 -9.76 2.42 -10.25
CA ILE A 62 -9.71 0.97 -10.49
C ILE A 62 -10.49 0.17 -9.44
N ILE A 63 -10.50 0.61 -8.17
CA ILE A 63 -11.30 -0.04 -7.12
C ILE A 63 -12.79 0.07 -7.43
N GLU A 64 -13.26 1.26 -7.84
CA GLU A 64 -14.67 1.48 -8.20
C GLU A 64 -15.11 0.55 -9.34
N GLU A 65 -14.28 0.38 -10.37
CA GLU A 65 -14.57 -0.58 -11.46
C GLU A 65 -14.52 -2.03 -10.98
N ALA A 66 -13.57 -2.40 -10.11
CA ALA A 66 -13.45 -3.75 -9.58
C ALA A 66 -14.64 -4.14 -8.69
N GLN A 67 -15.20 -3.19 -7.93
CA GLN A 67 -16.34 -3.45 -7.05
C GLN A 67 -17.61 -3.82 -7.81
N LYS A 68 -17.82 -3.26 -9.01
CA LYS A 68 -18.96 -3.61 -9.86
C LYS A 68 -18.98 -5.09 -10.24
N LEU A 69 -17.79 -5.68 -10.43
CA LEU A 69 -17.67 -7.11 -10.74
C LEU A 69 -18.08 -8.00 -9.57
N ILE A 70 -17.90 -7.55 -8.34
CA ILE A 70 -18.32 -8.28 -7.14
C ILE A 70 -19.85 -8.25 -7.01
N GLU A 71 -20.46 -7.10 -7.26
CA GLU A 71 -21.91 -6.91 -7.19
C GLU A 71 -22.66 -7.72 -8.27
N GLU A 72 -22.06 -7.92 -9.45
CA GLU A 72 -22.62 -8.77 -10.52
C GLU A 72 -22.59 -10.26 -10.20
N GLU A 73 -21.65 -10.74 -9.36
CA GLU A 73 -21.55 -12.15 -8.95
C GLU A 73 -22.54 -12.53 -7.85
N GLU A 74 -23.12 -11.55 -7.13
CA GLU A 74 -24.10 -11.77 -6.06
C GLU A 74 -25.58 -11.75 -6.56
N ILE A 75 -25.81 -11.61 -7.87
CA ILE A 75 -27.14 -11.59 -8.51
C ILE A 75 -27.46 -12.91 -9.22
#